data_AF-A0A3M2DS90-F1
#
_entry.id   AF-A0A3M2DS90-F1
#
_cell.length_a   1.000
_cell.length_b   1.000
_cell.length_c   1.000
_cell.angle_alpha   90.00
_cell.angle_beta   90.00
_cell.angle_gamma   90.00
#
_symmetry.space_group_name_H-M   'P 1'
#
loop_
_entity.id
_entity.type
_entity.pdbx_description
1 polymer ?
#
loop_
_entity_poly.entity_id
_entity_poly.type
_entity_poly.pdbx_seq_one_letter_code
_entity_poly.pdbx_strand_id
1 'polypeptide(L)'
;MSFFRKLKDRLTKSSSKLEAGLEAIVEEAAEETPGTAPASDEGAAAGTGAAREGAAAQGVTATAADVTADDGEPGGAPSEYAPSEPAPGAAAGGREGGAGAEPAPEAPRAGLLARLLGRAERQAAPRRVLDDEMLEEIEDLLVSADMGVETAARVVANLAEGRMGRRLSVDEVKALLAAEIARIMEPVARPLPLFPERPQVVLVVGVNGSGKTTTIGKLAAQFRAAGKSVMIAAGDTFRAAAVEQLQVWG
;
A
#
# COMPACT_ATOMS: atom_id res chain seq x y z
N MET A 1 14.25 22.10 -5.35
CA MET A 1 14.19 21.24 -4.15
C MET A 1 12.80 21.02 -3.54
N SER A 2 11.76 21.81 -3.90
CA SER A 2 10.41 21.73 -3.27
C SER A 2 9.49 20.59 -3.79
N PHE A 3 9.61 20.20 -5.06
CA PHE A 3 8.71 19.21 -5.68
C PHE A 3 8.92 17.77 -5.19
N PHE A 4 10.17 17.31 -5.12
CA PHE A 4 10.49 15.97 -4.61
C PHE A 4 10.14 15.80 -3.13
N ARG A 5 10.28 16.87 -2.33
CA ARG A 5 9.87 16.87 -0.92
C ARG A 5 8.35 16.77 -0.81
N LYS A 6 7.59 17.62 -1.52
CA LYS A 6 6.11 17.52 -1.58
C LYS A 6 5.61 16.16 -2.10
N LEU A 7 6.29 15.56 -3.06
CA LEU A 7 5.93 14.24 -3.58
C LEU A 7 6.22 13.15 -2.54
N LYS A 8 7.40 13.17 -1.90
CA LYS A 8 7.74 12.26 -0.82
C LYS A 8 6.76 12.38 0.34
N ASP A 9 6.48 13.61 0.79
CA ASP A 9 5.54 13.89 1.88
C ASP A 9 4.12 13.41 1.54
N ARG A 10 3.69 13.54 0.28
CA ARG A 10 2.39 13.03 -0.17
C ARG A 10 2.37 11.49 -0.24
N LEU A 11 3.48 10.86 -0.67
CA LEU A 11 3.60 9.40 -0.77
C LEU A 11 3.75 8.73 0.59
N THR A 12 4.35 9.39 1.57
CA THR A 12 4.57 8.84 2.92
C THR A 12 3.57 9.35 3.94
N LYS A 13 2.60 10.19 3.56
CA LYS A 13 1.62 10.79 4.48
C LYS A 13 0.86 9.74 5.30
N SER A 14 0.48 8.63 4.67
CA SER A 14 -0.21 7.53 5.36
C SER A 14 0.75 6.80 6.30
N SER A 15 1.99 6.57 5.89
CA SER A 15 3.02 5.95 6.75
C SER A 15 3.35 6.83 7.97
N SER A 16 3.46 8.15 7.81
CA SER A 16 3.70 9.07 8.93
C SER A 16 2.51 9.16 9.88
N LYS A 17 1.28 8.99 9.39
CA LYS A 17 0.08 8.93 10.24
C LYS A 17 0.03 7.64 11.05
N LEU A 18 0.33 6.50 10.42
CA LEU A 18 0.41 5.21 11.11
C LEU A 18 1.48 5.23 12.19
N GLU A 19 2.64 5.84 11.91
CA GLU A 19 3.73 5.98 12.88
C GLU A 19 3.32 6.84 14.08
N ALA A 20 2.80 8.05 13.83
CA ALA A 20 2.32 8.92 14.91
C ALA A 20 1.15 8.32 15.69
N GLY A 21 0.24 7.60 15.02
CA GLY A 21 -0.87 6.90 15.66
C GLY A 21 -0.38 5.77 16.58
N LEU A 22 0.55 4.94 16.12
CA LEU A 22 1.12 3.88 16.96
C LEU A 22 1.90 4.45 18.16
N GLU A 23 2.63 5.55 17.97
CA GLU A 23 3.34 6.22 19.06
C GLU A 23 2.35 6.68 20.13
N ALA A 24 1.26 7.34 19.75
CA ALA A 24 0.21 7.76 20.68
C ALA A 24 -0.41 6.58 21.44
N ILE A 25 -0.79 5.51 20.72
CA ILE A 25 -1.36 4.28 21.30
C ILE A 25 -0.42 3.68 22.35
N VAL A 26 0.88 3.62 22.08
CA VAL A 26 1.84 2.99 23.01
C VAL A 26 2.23 3.93 24.17
N GLU A 27 2.18 5.25 23.97
CA GLU A 27 2.50 6.26 24.98
C GLU A 27 1.36 6.53 25.97
N GLU A 28 0.09 6.42 25.56
CA GLU A 28 -1.08 6.64 26.42
C GLU A 28 -1.07 5.71 27.67
N ALA A 29 -0.58 4.48 27.52
CA ALA A 29 -0.39 3.54 28.62
C ALA A 29 0.86 3.79 29.50
N ALA A 30 1.75 4.71 29.11
CA ALA A 30 2.89 5.12 29.93
C ALA A 30 2.53 6.22 30.94
N GLU A 31 1.45 6.97 30.69
CA GLU A 31 0.93 8.01 31.59
C GLU A 31 -0.08 7.44 32.61
N GLU A 32 -0.75 6.34 32.29
CA GLU A 32 -1.62 5.62 33.21
C GLU A 32 -0.83 4.69 34.15
N THR A 33 -0.50 5.21 35.33
CA THR A 33 -0.01 4.37 36.44
C THR A 33 -1.18 3.50 36.95
N PRO A 34 -1.07 2.16 37.06
CA PRO A 34 -2.20 1.35 37.47
C PRO A 34 -2.46 1.50 38.97
N GLY A 35 -3.46 2.32 39.28
CA GLY A 35 -4.04 2.48 40.61
C GLY A 35 -5.30 1.64 40.75
N THR A 36 -5.19 0.60 41.58
CA THR A 36 -6.30 -0.03 42.34
C THR A 36 -7.20 -1.01 41.57
N ALA A 37 -7.01 -2.30 41.86
CA ALA A 37 -8.02 -3.34 41.66
C ALA A 37 -9.27 -3.04 42.50
N PRO A 38 -10.43 -3.59 42.13
CA PRO A 38 -11.25 -4.25 43.13
C PRO A 38 -11.57 -5.70 42.78
N ALA A 39 -11.80 -6.43 43.86
CA ALA A 39 -12.12 -7.83 43.92
C ALA A 39 -13.54 -8.14 43.40
N SER A 40 -13.68 -9.41 43.00
CA SER A 40 -14.87 -10.25 42.82
C SER A 40 -16.16 -9.80 43.51
N ASP A 41 -17.29 -9.99 42.81
CA ASP A 41 -18.38 -10.77 43.39
C ASP A 41 -19.16 -11.57 42.34
N GLU A 42 -19.47 -12.82 42.68
CA GLU A 42 -20.29 -13.76 41.93
C GLU A 42 -21.78 -13.57 42.27
N GLY A 43 -22.68 -13.85 41.32
CA GLY A 43 -24.12 -13.86 41.59
C GLY A 43 -24.94 -14.39 40.42
N ALA A 44 -25.32 -15.66 40.52
CA ALA A 44 -25.95 -16.49 39.48
C ALA A 44 -27.48 -16.30 39.31
N ALA A 45 -27.98 -17.00 38.27
CA ALA A 45 -29.36 -17.47 38.00
C ALA A 45 -30.34 -16.49 37.29
N ALA A 46 -31.29 -16.91 36.46
CA ALA A 46 -31.58 -18.11 35.67
C ALA A 46 -32.89 -17.86 34.88
N GLY A 47 -33.02 -18.49 33.70
CA GLY A 47 -34.30 -18.84 33.05
C GLY A 47 -34.93 -17.79 32.12
N THR A 48 -35.67 -18.12 31.06
CA THR A 48 -36.05 -19.40 30.40
C THR A 48 -36.90 -19.04 29.17
N GLY A 49 -36.79 -19.83 28.08
CA GLY A 49 -37.84 -20.03 27.03
C GLY A 49 -37.96 -18.91 25.98
N ALA A 50 -38.29 -19.15 24.71
CA ALA A 50 -38.72 -20.32 23.94
C ALA A 50 -38.47 -19.97 22.44
N ALA A 51 -37.79 -20.83 21.67
CA ALA A 51 -38.36 -21.76 20.69
C ALA A 51 -39.06 -21.15 19.43
N ARG A 52 -38.43 -21.44 18.27
CA ARG A 52 -39.01 -21.85 16.95
C ARG A 52 -39.74 -20.75 16.15
N GLU A 53 -39.83 -20.73 14.82
CA GLU A 53 -39.51 -21.64 13.71
C GLU A 53 -39.65 -20.84 12.39
N GLY A 54 -39.12 -21.37 11.27
CA GLY A 54 -39.63 -21.10 9.92
C GLY A 54 -38.70 -20.27 9.03
N ALA A 55 -37.97 -20.88 8.08
CA ALA A 55 -38.42 -21.18 6.71
C ALA A 55 -38.33 -19.94 5.79
N ALA A 56 -37.85 -19.97 4.56
CA ALA A 56 -37.28 -20.98 3.68
C ALA A 56 -36.56 -20.21 2.55
N ALA A 57 -35.62 -20.87 1.90
CA ALA A 57 -35.00 -20.40 0.66
C ALA A 57 -36.02 -20.36 -0.49
N GLN A 58 -35.99 -19.31 -1.32
CA GLN A 58 -36.34 -19.37 -2.74
C GLN A 58 -35.45 -18.37 -3.51
N GLY A 59 -34.64 -18.89 -4.43
CA GLY A 59 -34.13 -18.10 -5.54
C GLY A 59 -35.21 -17.97 -6.63
N VAL A 60 -34.99 -17.07 -7.59
CA VAL A 60 -35.21 -17.27 -9.04
C VAL A 60 -35.01 -15.96 -9.81
N THR A 61 -34.16 -16.09 -10.84
CA THR A 61 -34.06 -15.38 -12.13
C THR A 61 -33.69 -13.90 -12.25
N ALA A 62 -32.63 -13.73 -13.06
CA ALA A 62 -32.32 -12.57 -13.85
C ALA A 62 -33.44 -12.22 -14.86
N THR A 63 -33.64 -10.91 -15.06
CA THR A 63 -34.26 -10.36 -16.27
C THR A 63 -33.36 -9.24 -16.78
N ALA A 64 -32.92 -9.39 -18.03
CA ALA A 64 -32.29 -8.35 -18.81
C ALA A 64 -33.32 -7.26 -19.14
N ALA A 65 -32.95 -6.00 -18.96
CA ALA A 65 -33.69 -4.87 -19.50
C ALA A 65 -32.81 -4.13 -20.50
N ASP A 66 -33.43 -3.95 -21.66
CA ASP A 66 -32.93 -3.45 -22.92
C ASP A 66 -32.56 -1.97 -22.88
N VAL A 67 -31.72 -1.59 -23.84
CA VAL A 67 -31.14 -0.29 -24.11
C VAL A 67 -32.19 0.63 -24.74
N THR A 68 -32.31 1.86 -24.23
CA THR A 68 -32.82 2.98 -25.04
C THR A 68 -31.78 4.08 -25.04
N ALA A 69 -31.25 4.36 -26.24
CA ALA A 69 -30.37 5.46 -26.54
C ALA A 69 -31.12 6.80 -26.37
N ASP A 70 -30.49 7.75 -25.70
CA ASP A 70 -30.88 9.16 -25.67
C ASP A 70 -29.76 9.94 -26.35
N ASP A 71 -30.09 10.50 -27.52
CA ASP A 71 -29.23 11.37 -28.33
C ASP A 71 -29.18 12.76 -27.69
N GLY A 72 -28.12 13.02 -26.91
CA GLY A 72 -27.78 14.35 -26.41
C GLY A 72 -26.46 14.83 -27.01
N GLU A 73 -26.51 15.88 -27.85
CA GLU A 73 -25.35 16.56 -28.42
C GLU A 73 -24.38 17.09 -27.34
N PRO A 74 -23.05 16.95 -27.49
CA PRO A 74 -22.12 17.68 -26.64
C PRO A 74 -21.65 18.97 -27.33
N GLY A 75 -22.20 20.09 -26.88
CA GLY A 75 -21.57 21.40 -27.03
C GLY A 75 -20.55 21.64 -25.92
N GLY A 76 -19.28 21.83 -26.28
CA GLY A 76 -18.24 22.22 -25.33
C GLY A 76 -16.86 22.30 -25.99
N ALA A 77 -16.38 23.53 -26.21
CA ALA A 77 -15.13 23.83 -26.91
C ALA A 77 -13.88 23.26 -26.19
N PRO A 78 -12.82 22.88 -26.93
CA PRO A 78 -11.57 22.38 -26.34
C PRO A 78 -10.73 23.49 -25.71
N SER A 79 -10.24 23.24 -24.51
CA SER A 79 -9.17 24.01 -23.86
C SER A 79 -7.82 23.56 -24.44
N GLU A 80 -7.12 24.48 -25.10
CA GLU A 80 -5.74 24.27 -25.55
C GLU A 80 -4.81 24.01 -24.36
N TYR A 81 -4.13 22.87 -24.38
CA TYR A 81 -2.97 22.60 -23.52
C TYR A 81 -1.73 22.58 -24.41
N ALA A 82 -0.87 23.59 -24.26
CA ALA A 82 0.38 23.68 -25.00
C ALA A 82 1.38 22.61 -24.51
N PRO A 83 1.93 21.74 -25.39
CA PRO A 83 2.97 20.80 -25.00
C PRO A 83 4.30 21.53 -24.77
N SER A 84 5.02 21.17 -23.71
CA SER A 84 6.42 21.52 -23.53
C SER A 84 7.31 20.47 -24.21
N GLU A 85 8.28 20.93 -24.99
CA GLU A 85 9.20 20.10 -25.77
C GLU A 85 10.06 19.20 -24.85
N PRO A 86 10.21 17.90 -25.17
CA PRO A 86 11.25 17.09 -24.55
C PRO A 86 12.60 17.37 -25.24
N ALA A 87 13.61 17.68 -24.43
CA ALA A 87 14.99 17.86 -24.87
C ALA A 87 15.57 16.58 -25.51
N PRO A 88 16.39 16.69 -26.57
CA PRO A 88 16.92 15.54 -27.30
C PRO A 88 18.01 14.80 -26.50
N GLY A 89 17.98 13.47 -26.65
CA GLY A 89 18.94 12.54 -26.08
C GLY A 89 20.33 12.67 -26.68
N ALA A 90 21.34 12.53 -25.82
CA ALA A 90 22.72 12.35 -26.23
C ALA A 90 22.97 10.87 -26.55
N ALA A 91 23.48 10.64 -27.76
CA ALA A 91 23.86 9.35 -28.29
C ALA A 91 25.10 8.75 -27.61
N ALA A 92 25.21 7.44 -27.78
CA ALA A 92 26.26 6.56 -27.30
C ALA A 92 27.67 6.92 -27.81
N GLY A 93 28.67 6.65 -26.96
CA GLY A 93 30.07 6.50 -27.34
C GLY A 93 30.69 5.39 -26.51
N GLY A 94 31.04 4.28 -27.15
CA GLY A 94 31.70 3.14 -26.52
C GLY A 94 33.17 3.43 -26.21
N ARG A 95 33.68 2.81 -25.13
CA ARG A 95 35.10 2.51 -24.95
C ARG A 95 35.24 1.18 -24.19
N GLU A 96 35.95 0.25 -24.83
CA GLU A 96 36.47 -0.97 -24.23
C GLU A 96 37.70 -0.65 -23.34
N GLY A 97 37.91 -1.50 -22.34
CA GLY A 97 39.25 -1.84 -21.84
C GLY A 97 39.70 -1.15 -20.55
N GLY A 98 40.02 -1.95 -19.52
CA GLY A 98 40.89 -1.54 -18.42
C GLY A 98 40.51 -2.14 -17.06
N ALA A 99 41.05 -3.33 -16.76
CA ALA A 99 41.05 -3.88 -15.42
C ALA A 99 41.85 -2.99 -14.45
N GLY A 100 41.29 -2.73 -13.28
CA GLY A 100 41.94 -2.06 -12.16
C GLY A 100 41.00 -2.05 -10.96
N ALA A 101 41.17 -3.02 -10.05
CA ALA A 101 40.44 -3.06 -8.79
C ALA A 101 40.93 -1.94 -7.86
N GLU A 102 40.05 -0.99 -7.53
CA GLU A 102 40.26 -0.04 -6.43
C GLU A 102 39.81 -0.67 -5.10
N PRO A 103 40.57 -0.51 -4.00
CA PRO A 103 40.21 -1.09 -2.71
C PRO A 103 39.11 -0.28 -2.01
N ALA A 104 38.21 -1.00 -1.34
CA ALA A 104 37.13 -0.43 -0.54
C ALA A 104 37.65 0.39 0.66
N PRO A 105 36.97 1.49 1.06
CA PRO A 105 37.35 2.27 2.23
C PRO A 105 37.09 1.48 3.52
N GLU A 106 38.12 1.32 4.35
CA GLU A 106 38.03 0.72 5.68
C GLU A 106 37.08 1.53 6.58
N ALA A 107 36.08 0.85 7.15
CA ALA A 107 35.21 1.42 8.18
C ALA A 107 36.02 1.73 9.45
N PRO A 108 35.82 2.90 10.11
CA PRO A 108 36.55 3.24 11.31
C PRO A 108 36.16 2.28 12.44
N ARG A 109 37.16 1.68 13.08
CA ARG A 109 36.99 0.80 14.23
C ARG A 109 36.45 1.61 15.41
N ALA A 110 35.14 1.56 15.62
CA ALA A 110 34.49 2.09 16.81
C ALA A 110 35.10 1.42 18.06
N GLY A 111 35.78 2.22 18.90
CA GLY A 111 36.46 1.74 20.09
C GLY A 111 35.51 1.13 21.12
N LEU A 112 36.05 0.28 22.00
CA LEU A 112 35.31 -0.42 23.06
C LEU A 112 34.48 0.54 23.94
N LEU A 113 34.96 1.77 24.13
CA LEU A 113 34.26 2.85 24.85
C LEU A 113 33.02 3.37 24.09
N ALA A 114 33.04 3.44 22.76
CA ALA A 114 31.86 3.78 21.96
C ALA A 114 30.80 2.64 22.00
N ARG A 115 31.25 1.39 22.15
CA ARG A 115 30.35 0.24 22.35
C ARG A 115 29.76 0.16 23.76
N LEU A 116 30.47 0.64 24.78
CA LEU A 116 29.99 0.72 26.16
C LEU A 116 29.10 1.94 26.40
N LEU A 117 29.47 3.11 25.89
CA LEU A 117 28.69 4.34 26.03
C LEU A 117 27.48 4.35 25.09
N GLY A 118 27.58 3.74 23.91
CA GLY A 118 26.44 3.50 23.00
C GLY A 118 25.47 2.41 23.48
N ARG A 119 25.80 1.72 24.58
CA ARG A 119 24.91 0.76 25.27
C ARG A 119 24.16 1.40 26.44
N ALA A 120 24.61 2.56 26.93
CA ALA A 120 24.15 3.12 28.19
C ALA A 120 22.89 4.00 28.09
N GLU A 121 22.43 4.41 26.90
CA GLU A 121 21.19 5.20 26.77
C GLU A 121 20.38 4.82 25.52
N ARG A 122 20.16 3.52 25.26
CA ARG A 122 18.86 3.18 24.66
C ARG A 122 17.88 3.22 25.81
N GLN A 123 17.29 4.39 26.07
CA GLN A 123 16.05 4.45 26.84
C GLN A 123 15.16 3.32 26.31
N ALA A 124 14.76 2.41 27.20
CA ALA A 124 13.88 1.32 26.80
C ALA A 124 12.64 1.96 26.17
N ALA A 125 12.39 1.70 24.89
CA ALA A 125 11.24 2.25 24.19
C ALA A 125 9.97 1.94 25.01
N PRO A 126 9.00 2.87 25.09
CA PRO A 126 7.75 2.64 25.81
C PRO A 126 7.07 1.36 25.28
N ARG A 127 6.43 0.61 26.19
CA ARG A 127 5.76 -0.66 25.86
C ARG A 127 4.38 -0.71 26.49
N ARG A 128 3.35 -0.95 25.67
CA ARG A 128 1.96 -1.17 26.07
C ARG A 128 1.62 -2.67 26.03
N VAL A 129 0.72 -3.11 26.91
CA VAL A 129 0.19 -4.48 26.90
C VAL A 129 -0.70 -4.62 25.68
N LEU A 130 -0.55 -5.71 24.93
CA LEU A 130 -1.49 -6.06 23.85
C LEU A 130 -2.77 -6.61 24.47
N ASP A 131 -3.73 -5.74 24.70
CA ASP A 131 -5.10 -6.01 25.18
C ASP A 131 -6.14 -5.66 24.09
N ASP A 132 -7.41 -5.90 24.40
CA ASP A 132 -8.51 -5.69 23.44
C ASP A 132 -8.64 -4.21 23.03
N GLU A 133 -8.37 -3.29 23.96
CA GLU A 133 -8.40 -1.84 23.71
C GLU A 133 -7.28 -1.42 22.76
N MET A 134 -6.04 -1.86 22.99
CA MET A 134 -4.93 -1.60 22.07
C MET A 134 -5.20 -2.18 20.67
N LEU A 135 -5.85 -3.34 20.58
CA LEU A 135 -6.20 -3.94 19.29
C LEU A 135 -7.27 -3.14 18.55
N GLU A 136 -8.30 -2.64 19.24
CA GLU A 136 -9.34 -1.77 18.69
C GLU A 136 -8.73 -0.46 18.14
N GLU A 137 -7.86 0.18 18.92
CA GLU A 137 -7.15 1.40 18.48
C GLU A 137 -6.28 1.16 17.24
N ILE A 138 -5.59 0.01 17.17
CA ILE A 138 -4.82 -0.39 15.98
C ILE A 138 -5.74 -0.63 14.79
N GLU A 139 -6.89 -1.28 14.98
CA GLU A 139 -7.86 -1.52 13.91
C GLU A 139 -8.37 -0.21 13.31
N ASP A 140 -8.83 0.71 14.16
CA ASP A 140 -9.31 2.04 13.75
C ASP A 140 -8.22 2.81 12.99
N LEU A 141 -6.98 2.74 13.47
CA LEU A 141 -5.85 3.36 12.80
C LEU A 141 -5.62 2.76 11.41
N LEU A 142 -5.68 1.43 11.25
CA LEU A 142 -5.55 0.77 9.95
C LEU A 142 -6.70 1.12 9.00
N VAL A 143 -7.94 1.20 9.50
CA VAL A 143 -9.11 1.64 8.73
C VAL A 143 -8.94 3.08 8.25
N SER A 144 -8.47 3.98 9.11
CA SER A 144 -8.18 5.38 8.77
C SER A 144 -7.09 5.54 7.70
N ALA A 145 -6.27 4.50 7.49
CA ALA A 145 -5.22 4.42 6.48
C ALA A 145 -5.67 3.74 5.17
N ASP A 146 -6.98 3.67 4.92
CA ASP A 146 -7.61 3.12 3.71
C ASP A 146 -7.46 1.59 3.55
N MET A 147 -7.20 0.84 4.62
CA MET A 147 -7.10 -0.63 4.57
C MET A 147 -8.47 -1.32 4.39
N GLY A 148 -9.54 -0.65 4.82
CA GLY A 148 -10.90 -1.21 4.87
C GLY A 148 -11.11 -2.10 6.10
N VAL A 149 -12.36 -2.14 6.58
CA VAL A 149 -12.73 -2.79 7.85
C VAL A 149 -12.40 -4.28 7.87
N GLU A 150 -12.79 -5.03 6.85
CA GLU A 150 -12.57 -6.49 6.79
C GLU A 150 -11.08 -6.87 6.85
N THR A 151 -10.25 -6.16 6.08
CA THR A 151 -8.80 -6.41 6.04
C THR A 151 -8.14 -6.01 7.35
N ALA A 152 -8.51 -4.86 7.92
CA ALA A 152 -7.99 -4.38 9.20
C ALA A 152 -8.30 -5.37 10.33
N ALA A 153 -9.57 -5.77 10.49
CA ALA A 153 -9.99 -6.78 11.47
C ALA A 153 -9.19 -8.08 11.34
N ARG A 154 -8.99 -8.57 10.11
CA ARG A 154 -8.20 -9.78 9.85
C ARG A 154 -6.73 -9.61 10.27
N VAL A 155 -6.11 -8.47 9.97
CA VAL A 155 -4.72 -8.18 10.35
C VAL A 155 -4.59 -8.15 11.87
N VAL A 156 -5.50 -7.49 12.57
CA VAL A 156 -5.50 -7.35 14.04
C VAL A 156 -5.77 -8.69 14.74
N ALA A 157 -6.70 -9.50 14.24
CA ALA A 157 -6.93 -10.84 14.76
C ALA A 157 -5.68 -11.73 14.70
N ASN A 158 -4.94 -11.68 13.58
CA ASN A 158 -3.69 -12.45 13.43
C ASN A 158 -2.54 -11.87 14.26
N LEU A 159 -2.54 -10.55 14.51
CA LEU A 159 -1.62 -9.91 15.43
C LEU A 159 -1.83 -10.42 16.86
N ALA A 160 -3.08 -10.48 17.32
CA ALA A 160 -3.50 -10.93 18.64
C ALA A 160 -3.16 -12.40 18.94
N GLU A 161 -3.19 -13.26 17.91
CA GLU A 161 -3.03 -14.71 18.04
C GLU A 161 -1.73 -15.09 18.78
N GLY A 162 -1.88 -15.68 19.98
CA GLY A 162 -0.77 -16.11 20.84
C GLY A 162 0.08 -14.98 21.45
N ARG A 163 -0.37 -13.72 21.32
CA ARG A 163 0.36 -12.52 21.78
C ARG A 163 -0.41 -11.65 22.78
N MET A 164 -1.68 -11.94 23.04
CA MET A 164 -2.45 -11.27 24.10
C MET A 164 -1.71 -11.25 25.44
N GLY A 165 -1.73 -10.09 26.11
CA GLY A 165 -1.05 -9.85 27.38
C GLY A 165 0.46 -9.58 27.27
N ARG A 166 1.07 -9.64 26.07
CA ARG A 166 2.49 -9.30 25.89
C ARG A 166 2.69 -7.79 25.84
N ARG A 167 3.77 -7.29 26.43
CA ARG A 167 4.16 -5.87 26.33
C ARG A 167 4.96 -5.63 25.05
N LEU A 168 4.40 -4.87 24.12
CA LEU A 168 4.99 -4.57 22.83
C LEU A 168 5.42 -3.09 22.74
N SER A 169 6.58 -2.84 22.14
CA SER A 169 6.96 -1.49 21.70
C SER A 169 6.37 -1.16 20.33
N VAL A 170 6.36 0.13 19.96
CA VAL A 170 5.96 0.60 18.63
C VAL A 170 6.69 -0.16 17.51
N ASP A 171 8.00 -0.35 17.63
CA ASP A 171 8.81 -1.06 16.63
C ASP A 171 8.41 -2.54 16.50
N GLU A 172 8.07 -3.21 17.60
CA GLU A 172 7.61 -4.59 17.59
C GLU A 172 6.23 -4.71 16.92
N VAL A 173 5.31 -3.78 17.21
CA VAL A 173 4.00 -3.73 16.55
C VAL A 173 4.17 -3.49 15.05
N LYS A 174 5.01 -2.53 14.63
CA LYS A 174 5.32 -2.25 13.21
C LYS A 174 5.88 -3.48 12.52
N ALA A 175 6.81 -4.20 13.15
CA ALA A 175 7.40 -5.41 12.59
C ALA A 175 6.36 -6.52 12.40
N LEU A 176 5.46 -6.71 13.37
CA LEU A 176 4.40 -7.70 13.29
C LEU A 176 3.36 -7.35 12.22
N LEU A 177 2.93 -6.09 12.15
CA LEU A 177 2.02 -5.61 11.11
C LEU A 177 2.64 -5.77 9.72
N ALA A 178 3.91 -5.40 9.54
CA ALA A 178 4.61 -5.57 8.27
C ALA A 178 4.70 -7.03 7.84
N ALA A 179 5.00 -7.94 8.77
CA ALA A 179 5.04 -9.38 8.49
C ALA A 179 3.67 -9.91 8.07
N GLU A 180 2.59 -9.48 8.72
CA GLU A 180 1.24 -9.91 8.41
C GLU A 180 0.75 -9.35 7.06
N ILE A 181 0.98 -8.07 6.79
CA ILE A 181 0.65 -7.45 5.50
C ILE A 181 1.43 -8.14 4.37
N ALA A 182 2.72 -8.44 4.58
CA ALA A 182 3.53 -9.17 3.61
C ALA A 182 2.94 -10.56 3.32
N ARG A 183 2.51 -11.29 4.37
CA ARG A 183 1.85 -12.60 4.23
C ARG A 183 0.56 -12.53 3.41
N ILE A 184 -0.23 -11.47 3.57
CA ILE A 184 -1.45 -11.23 2.78
C ILE A 184 -1.12 -10.92 1.31
N MET A 185 -0.05 -10.16 1.06
CA MET A 185 0.36 -9.74 -0.28
C MET A 185 1.10 -10.83 -1.07
N GLU A 186 1.81 -11.75 -0.41
CA GLU A 186 2.65 -12.77 -1.05
C GLU A 186 1.94 -13.55 -2.19
N PRO A 187 0.68 -14.02 -2.05
CA PRO A 187 0.02 -14.80 -3.11
C PRO A 187 -0.28 -14.01 -4.38
N VAL A 188 -0.33 -12.67 -4.29
CA VAL A 188 -0.69 -11.77 -5.39
C VAL A 188 0.50 -10.96 -5.91
N ALA A 189 1.64 -10.96 -5.21
CA ALA A 189 2.88 -10.27 -5.57
C ALA A 189 3.63 -10.97 -6.73
N ARG A 190 2.94 -11.20 -7.86
CA ARG A 190 3.48 -11.89 -9.03
C ARG A 190 3.89 -10.89 -10.11
N PRO A 191 5.14 -10.96 -10.64
CA PRO A 191 5.53 -10.16 -11.80
C PRO A 191 4.61 -10.39 -12.99
N LEU A 192 4.51 -9.41 -13.89
CA LEU A 192 3.78 -9.59 -15.15
C LEU A 192 4.43 -10.75 -15.92
N PRO A 193 3.67 -11.83 -16.24
CA PRO A 193 4.23 -12.95 -16.98
C PRO A 193 4.59 -12.51 -18.40
N LEU A 194 5.79 -12.88 -18.85
CA LEU A 194 6.24 -12.66 -20.22
C LEU A 194 6.40 -14.01 -20.90
N PHE A 195 5.63 -14.23 -21.95
CA PHE A 195 5.57 -15.50 -22.67
C PHE A 195 6.52 -15.51 -23.88
N PRO A 196 7.02 -16.67 -24.31
CA PRO A 196 7.89 -16.77 -25.49
C PRO A 196 7.14 -16.50 -26.79
N GLU A 197 5.83 -16.75 -26.85
CA GLU A 197 4.98 -16.49 -28.01
C GLU A 197 4.88 -15.00 -28.33
N ARG A 198 4.94 -14.66 -29.63
CA ARG A 198 4.94 -13.26 -30.08
C ARG A 198 3.91 -13.04 -31.21
N PRO A 199 3.22 -11.87 -31.22
CA PRO A 199 3.29 -10.80 -30.23
C PRO A 199 2.51 -11.14 -28.94
N GLN A 200 3.08 -10.80 -27.78
CA GLN A 200 2.32 -10.83 -26.52
C GLN A 200 1.44 -9.58 -26.44
N VAL A 201 0.14 -9.76 -26.35
CA VAL A 201 -0.84 -8.67 -26.28
C VAL A 201 -1.21 -8.39 -24.83
N VAL A 202 -1.09 -7.11 -24.41
CA VAL A 202 -1.50 -6.64 -23.10
C VAL A 202 -2.64 -5.64 -23.27
N LEU A 203 -3.84 -6.01 -22.81
CA LEU A 203 -5.00 -5.11 -22.80
C LEU A 203 -5.08 -4.38 -21.46
N VAL A 204 -5.05 -3.04 -21.50
CA VAL A 204 -5.15 -2.20 -20.30
C VAL A 204 -6.57 -1.65 -20.19
N VAL A 205 -7.25 -1.97 -19.08
CA VAL A 205 -8.64 -1.58 -18.81
C VAL A 205 -8.76 -0.76 -17.52
N GLY A 206 -9.84 0.00 -17.37
CA GLY A 206 -10.14 0.80 -16.17
C GLY A 206 -10.89 2.09 -16.48
N VAL A 207 -11.33 2.79 -15.43
CA VAL A 207 -12.12 4.03 -15.54
C VAL A 207 -11.27 5.23 -16.00
N ASN A 208 -11.93 6.33 -16.36
CA ASN A 208 -11.24 7.58 -16.70
C ASN A 208 -10.48 8.14 -15.48
N GLY A 209 -9.30 8.72 -15.72
CA GLY A 209 -8.47 9.29 -14.66
C GLY A 209 -7.63 8.28 -13.84
N SER A 210 -7.79 6.96 -14.01
CA SER A 210 -7.01 5.96 -13.26
C SER A 210 -5.54 5.81 -13.70
N GLY A 211 -5.09 6.62 -14.67
CA GLY A 211 -3.70 6.62 -15.15
C GLY A 211 -3.36 5.60 -16.24
N LYS A 212 -4.35 4.99 -16.91
CA LYS A 212 -4.14 3.97 -17.98
C LYS A 212 -3.09 4.38 -19.03
N THR A 213 -3.29 5.52 -19.69
CA THR A 213 -2.41 6.02 -20.76
C THR A 213 -0.97 6.23 -20.26
N THR A 214 -0.83 6.80 -19.06
CA THR A 214 0.48 6.98 -18.41
C THR A 214 1.15 5.65 -18.07
N THR A 215 0.38 4.67 -17.58
CA THR A 215 0.90 3.32 -17.29
C THR A 215 1.33 2.59 -18.56
N ILE A 216 0.58 2.73 -19.66
CA ILE A 216 0.96 2.19 -20.98
C ILE A 216 2.32 2.75 -21.41
N GLY A 217 2.50 4.07 -21.36
CA GLY A 217 3.77 4.72 -21.72
C GLY A 217 4.94 4.25 -20.84
N LYS A 218 4.73 4.12 -19.52
CA LYS A 218 5.73 3.61 -18.58
C LYS A 218 6.11 2.15 -18.87
N LEU A 219 5.13 1.27 -19.11
CA LEU A 219 5.39 -0.12 -19.46
C LEU A 219 6.12 -0.23 -20.81
N ALA A 220 5.73 0.56 -21.80
CA ALA A 220 6.40 0.62 -23.09
C ALA A 220 7.86 1.04 -22.95
N ALA A 221 8.15 2.09 -22.17
CA ALA A 221 9.52 2.52 -21.88
C ALA A 221 10.33 1.45 -21.15
N GLN A 222 9.76 0.78 -20.14
CA GLN A 222 10.41 -0.32 -19.42
C GLN A 222 10.74 -1.50 -20.34
N PHE A 223 9.81 -1.90 -21.22
CA PHE A 223 10.06 -2.99 -22.16
C PHE A 223 11.05 -2.64 -23.26
N ARG A 224 11.02 -1.40 -23.77
CA ARG A 224 12.04 -0.89 -24.71
C ARG A 224 13.42 -0.89 -24.06
N ALA A 225 13.54 -0.42 -22.82
CA ALA A 225 14.79 -0.45 -22.05
C ALA A 225 15.31 -1.88 -21.80
N ALA A 226 14.40 -2.85 -21.68
CA ALA A 226 14.72 -4.29 -21.62
C ALA A 226 14.98 -4.93 -23.00
N GLY A 227 15.11 -4.15 -24.07
CA GLY A 227 15.45 -4.62 -25.42
C GLY A 227 14.29 -5.26 -26.19
N LYS A 228 13.04 -5.09 -25.77
CA LYS A 228 11.87 -5.63 -26.47
C LYS A 228 11.34 -4.66 -27.53
N SER A 229 10.86 -5.20 -28.65
CA SER A 229 10.06 -4.45 -29.62
C SER A 229 8.66 -4.20 -29.06
N VAL A 230 8.24 -2.94 -28.98
CA VAL A 230 6.93 -2.55 -28.44
C VAL A 230 6.13 -1.80 -29.49
N MET A 231 4.88 -2.21 -29.68
CA MET A 231 3.88 -1.52 -30.46
C MET A 231 2.71 -1.13 -29.55
N ILE A 232 2.21 0.09 -29.68
CA ILE A 232 1.06 0.59 -28.93
C ILE A 232 -0.11 0.74 -29.90
N ALA A 233 -1.27 0.19 -29.53
CA ALA A 233 -2.52 0.38 -30.26
C ALA A 233 -3.44 1.30 -29.45
N ALA A 234 -3.84 2.43 -30.04
CA ALA A 234 -4.73 3.39 -29.39
C ALA A 234 -6.20 2.92 -29.48
N GLY A 235 -6.62 2.09 -28.52
CA GLY A 235 -7.98 1.56 -28.43
C GLY A 235 -9.00 2.47 -27.72
N ASP A 236 -8.55 3.54 -27.06
CA ASP A 236 -9.42 4.56 -26.43
C ASP A 236 -9.87 5.57 -27.49
N THR A 237 -10.85 5.17 -28.32
CA THR A 237 -11.34 5.97 -29.45
C THR A 237 -12.30 7.10 -29.05
N PHE A 238 -12.77 7.10 -27.81
CA PHE A 238 -13.66 8.14 -27.29
C PHE A 238 -12.89 9.41 -26.90
N ARG A 239 -11.65 9.26 -26.44
CA ARG A 239 -10.82 10.38 -25.96
C ARG A 239 -9.76 10.74 -26.99
N ALA A 240 -10.02 11.74 -27.84
CA ALA A 240 -9.08 12.21 -28.86
C ALA A 240 -7.65 12.46 -28.32
N ALA A 241 -7.54 13.12 -27.16
CA ALA A 241 -6.26 13.41 -26.52
C ALA A 241 -5.49 12.15 -26.05
N ALA A 242 -6.15 11.01 -25.85
CA ALA A 242 -5.46 9.77 -25.48
C ALA A 242 -4.62 9.22 -26.64
N VAL A 243 -5.09 9.37 -27.88
CA VAL A 243 -4.35 9.01 -29.09
C VAL A 243 -3.10 9.88 -29.22
N GLU A 244 -3.25 11.20 -29.13
CA GLU A 244 -2.14 12.17 -29.20
C GLU A 244 -1.09 11.91 -28.11
N GLN A 245 -1.53 11.65 -26.87
CA GLN A 245 -0.61 11.29 -25.79
C GLN A 245 0.19 10.04 -26.16
N LEU A 246 -0.46 8.96 -26.59
CA LEU A 246 0.25 7.72 -26.95
C LEU A 246 1.22 7.91 -28.13
N GLN A 247 0.97 8.83 -29.06
CA GLN A 247 1.92 9.15 -30.13
C GLN A 247 3.21 9.79 -29.59
N VAL A 248 3.15 10.59 -28.52
CA VAL A 248 4.34 11.17 -27.87
C VAL A 248 5.18 10.10 -27.17
N TRP A 249 4.55 9.06 -26.61
CA TRP A 249 5.23 7.94 -25.94
C TRP A 249 5.66 6.80 -26.89
N GLY A 250 5.08 6.77 -28.09
CA GLY A 250 5.11 5.67 -29.06
C GLY A 250 6.40 5.52 -29.85
#